data_AF-A0A9X1BAG6-F1
#
_entry.id   AF-A0A9X1BAG6-F1
#
_cell.length_a   1.000
_cell.length_b   1.000
_cell.length_c   1.000
_cell.angle_alpha   90.00
_cell.angle_beta   90.00
_cell.angle_gamma   90.00
#
_symmetry.space_group_name_H-M   'P 1'
#
loop_
_entity.id
_entity.type
_entity.pdbx_description
1 polymer ?
#
loop_
_entity_poly.entity_id
_entity_poly.type
_entity_poly.pdbx_seq_one_letter_code
_entity_poly.pdbx_strand_id
1 'polypeptide(L)'
;MKRHFVVDTMGYLLVVSAHAANIYDGKAARQVLMKLFVLLQSVKIIWADRRYSGRELFDWVFTQLNCHLEIVKRQKGHQGFHVLPRRWIVERTFAWLSRSRRLSQDDEREPRSSESQVDLASSRNSFVKSVTIKLLTKKLFASIISLNLGSIEQNFLYSLSRTHEHG
;
A
#
# COMPACT_ATOMS: atom_id res chain seq x y z
N MET A 1 -3.28 -17.25 1.50
CA MET A 1 -3.48 -15.94 2.15
C MET A 1 -3.34 -14.83 1.10
N LYS A 2 -3.86 -13.63 1.33
CA LYS A 2 -3.70 -12.45 0.46
C LYS A 2 -3.08 -11.31 1.25
N ARG A 3 -2.19 -10.53 0.65
CA ARG A 3 -1.50 -9.41 1.31
C ARG A 3 -1.79 -8.11 0.58
N HIS A 4 -2.14 -7.08 1.32
CA HIS A 4 -2.42 -5.74 0.82
C HIS A 4 -1.35 -4.80 1.35
N PHE A 5 -0.80 -3.97 0.47
CA PHE A 5 0.33 -3.10 0.76
C PHE A 5 -0.09 -1.65 0.46
N VAL A 6 0.30 -0.72 1.33
CA VAL A 6 0.26 0.71 1.06
C VAL A 6 1.68 1.21 1.05
N VAL A 7 2.07 1.88 -0.03
CA VAL A 7 3.40 2.45 -0.18
C VAL A 7 3.30 3.94 -0.49
N ASP A 8 4.33 4.69 -0.12
CA ASP A 8 4.46 6.09 -0.54
C ASP A 8 4.95 6.19 -2.00
N THR A 9 5.13 7.41 -2.49
CA THR A 9 5.62 7.69 -3.86
C THR A 9 7.06 7.23 -4.10
N MET A 10 7.83 6.97 -3.05
CA MET A 10 9.21 6.46 -3.13
C MET A 10 9.28 4.93 -3.05
N GLY A 11 8.15 4.27 -2.76
CA GLY A 11 8.03 2.83 -2.63
C GLY A 11 8.33 2.31 -1.22
N TYR A 12 8.34 3.17 -0.20
CA TYR A 12 8.46 2.74 1.18
C TYR A 12 7.12 2.22 1.71
N LEU A 13 7.15 1.09 2.41
CA LEU A 13 5.97 0.48 3.02
C LEU A 13 5.44 1.37 4.16
N LEU A 14 4.17 1.76 4.05
CA LEU A 14 3.42 2.48 5.08
C LEU A 14 2.59 1.51 5.92
N VAL A 15 1.84 0.62 5.25
CA VAL A 15 0.95 -0.36 5.89
C VAL A 15 0.98 -1.66 5.11
N VAL A 16 1.00 -2.79 5.81
CA VAL A 16 0.67 -4.10 5.24
C VAL A 16 -0.50 -4.70 6.01
N SER A 17 -1.40 -5.41 5.32
CA SER A 17 -2.39 -6.26 5.96
C SER A 17 -2.56 -7.57 5.21
N ALA A 18 -2.51 -8.68 5.94
CA ALA A 18 -2.72 -10.01 5.42
C ALA A 18 -4.08 -10.56 5.84
N HIS A 19 -4.76 -11.25 4.92
CA HIS A 19 -6.11 -11.75 5.12
C HIS A 19 -6.31 -13.12 4.47
N ALA A 20 -7.35 -13.83 4.89
CA ALA A 20 -7.77 -15.07 4.23
C ALA A 20 -8.09 -14.81 2.75
N ALA A 21 -7.80 -15.79 1.88
CA ALA A 21 -7.94 -15.60 0.44
C ALA A 21 -9.40 -15.44 -0.04
N ASN A 22 -10.38 -15.85 0.76
CA ASN A 22 -11.80 -15.70 0.45
C ASN A 22 -12.34 -14.27 0.65
N ILE A 23 -11.57 -13.39 1.31
CA ILE A 23 -12.01 -12.02 1.56
C ILE A 23 -11.90 -11.23 0.25
N TYR A 24 -12.99 -10.54 -0.09
CA TYR A 24 -13.05 -9.68 -1.26
C TYR A 24 -12.14 -8.45 -1.09
N ASP A 25 -11.42 -8.08 -2.15
CA ASP A 25 -10.41 -7.02 -2.11
C ASP A 25 -10.96 -5.68 -1.64
N GLY A 26 -12.22 -5.34 -1.97
CA GLY A 26 -12.86 -4.12 -1.47
C GLY A 26 -13.05 -4.10 0.04
N LYS A 27 -13.37 -5.24 0.66
CA LYS A 27 -13.51 -5.35 2.13
C LYS A 27 -12.15 -5.30 2.81
N ALA A 28 -11.15 -5.97 2.24
CA ALA A 28 -9.77 -5.92 2.74
C ALA A 28 -9.16 -4.52 2.61
N ALA A 29 -9.47 -3.79 1.52
CA ALA A 29 -9.03 -2.41 1.31
C ALA A 29 -9.46 -1.49 2.47
N ARG A 30 -10.72 -1.60 2.91
CA ARG A 30 -11.21 -0.78 4.04
C ARG A 30 -10.35 -0.96 5.29
N GLN A 31 -10.01 -2.19 5.64
CA GLN A 31 -9.20 -2.48 6.84
C GLN A 31 -7.79 -1.88 6.73
N VAL A 32 -7.18 -2.01 5.56
CA VAL A 32 -5.85 -1.44 5.28
C VAL A 32 -5.89 0.08 5.31
N LEU A 33 -6.91 0.69 4.74
CA LEU A 33 -7.09 2.14 4.71
C LEU A 33 -7.40 2.70 6.09
N MET A 34 -8.17 2.01 6.93
CA MET A 34 -8.36 2.42 8.32
C MET A 34 -7.02 2.43 9.07
N LYS A 35 -6.20 1.38 8.93
CA LYS A 35 -4.83 1.34 9.50
C LYS A 35 -3.97 2.51 8.99
N LEU A 36 -4.07 2.85 7.71
CA LEU A 36 -3.36 3.98 7.11
C LEU A 36 -3.79 5.32 7.72
N PHE A 37 -5.09 5.59 7.83
CA PHE A 37 -5.60 6.87 8.33
C PHE A 37 -5.43 7.05 9.85
N VAL A 38 -5.23 5.97 10.61
CA VAL A 38 -4.76 6.07 12.00
C VAL A 38 -3.34 6.65 12.07
N LEU A 39 -2.51 6.40 11.04
CA LEU A 39 -1.12 6.87 10.99
C LEU A 39 -0.98 8.21 10.25
N LEU A 40 -1.73 8.40 9.18
CA LEU A 40 -1.61 9.52 8.24
C LEU A 40 -3.00 10.03 7.86
N GLN A 41 -3.51 11.04 8.58
CA GLN A 41 -4.84 11.61 8.34
C GLN A 41 -4.86 12.62 7.18
N SER A 42 -3.69 13.09 6.74
CA SER A 42 -3.55 14.13 5.70
C SER A 42 -3.61 13.61 4.27
N VAL A 43 -3.82 12.30 4.06
CA VAL A 43 -3.79 11.68 2.72
C VAL A 43 -5.01 12.10 1.91
N LYS A 44 -4.77 12.78 0.78
CA LYS A 44 -5.84 13.30 -0.10
C LYS A 44 -6.15 12.42 -1.29
N ILE A 45 -5.14 11.75 -1.86
CA ILE A 45 -5.30 10.90 -3.03
C ILE A 45 -4.68 9.54 -2.76
N ILE A 46 -5.45 8.50 -3.10
CA ILE A 46 -5.02 7.11 -3.06
C ILE A 46 -5.16 6.51 -4.44
N TRP A 47 -4.04 6.09 -5.01
CA TRP A 47 -4.06 5.33 -6.26
C TRP A 47 -4.19 3.85 -5.98
N ALA A 48 -5.04 3.18 -6.75
CA ALA A 48 -5.29 1.77 -6.59
C ALA A 48 -5.39 1.03 -7.92
N ASP A 49 -5.04 -0.25 -7.90
CA ASP A 49 -5.21 -1.14 -9.05
C ASP A 49 -6.69 -1.38 -9.37
N ARG A 50 -6.98 -1.80 -10.61
CA ARG A 50 -8.35 -2.08 -11.09
C ARG A 50 -9.14 -3.03 -10.20
N ARG A 51 -8.49 -3.92 -9.47
CA ARG A 51 -9.14 -4.86 -8.53
C ARG A 51 -9.92 -4.14 -7.40
N TYR A 52 -9.59 -2.89 -7.13
CA TYR A 52 -10.27 -2.04 -6.14
C TYR A 52 -11.35 -1.12 -6.74
N SER A 53 -11.77 -1.32 -8.00
CA SER A 53 -12.71 -0.43 -8.68
C SER A 53 -14.18 -0.56 -8.23
N GLY A 54 -14.44 -1.12 -7.04
CA GLY A 54 -15.80 -1.28 -6.51
C GLY A 54 -16.38 0.08 -6.10
N ARG A 55 -17.60 0.39 -6.56
CA ARG A 55 -18.30 1.65 -6.24
C ARG A 55 -18.47 1.85 -4.74
N GLU A 56 -18.81 0.78 -4.03
CA GLU A 56 -18.96 0.77 -2.57
C GLU A 56 -17.68 1.16 -1.81
N LEU A 57 -16.51 0.84 -2.37
CA LEU A 57 -15.23 1.26 -1.79
C LEU A 57 -14.98 2.74 -2.07
N PHE A 58 -15.22 3.20 -3.30
CA PHE A 58 -15.07 4.59 -3.69
C PHE A 58 -15.91 5.53 -2.81
N ASP A 59 -17.20 5.23 -2.68
CA ASP A 59 -18.14 6.03 -1.88
C ASP A 59 -17.72 6.07 -0.40
N TRP A 60 -17.27 4.93 0.13
CA TRP A 60 -16.78 4.84 1.51
C TRP A 60 -15.50 5.65 1.74
N VAL A 61 -14.52 5.59 0.83
CA VAL A 61 -13.26 6.36 0.95
C VAL A 61 -13.55 7.86 0.92
N PHE A 62 -14.45 8.29 0.02
CA PHE A 62 -14.83 9.69 -0.06
C PHE A 62 -15.58 10.16 1.19
N THR A 63 -16.57 9.41 1.65
CA THR A 63 -17.43 9.83 2.78
C THR A 63 -16.76 9.71 4.14
N GLN A 64 -15.97 8.66 4.39
CA GLN A 64 -15.40 8.37 5.71
C GLN A 64 -13.98 8.93 5.88
N LEU A 65 -13.21 8.98 4.80
CA LEU A 65 -11.80 9.36 4.86
C LEU A 65 -11.52 10.73 4.22
N ASN A 66 -12.54 11.35 3.58
CA ASN A 66 -12.40 12.61 2.85
C ASN A 66 -11.21 12.58 1.86
N CYS A 67 -11.13 11.48 1.12
CA CYS A 67 -10.01 11.12 0.27
C CYS A 67 -10.51 10.65 -1.11
N HIS A 68 -9.71 10.87 -2.16
CA HIS A 68 -10.03 10.44 -3.51
C HIS A 68 -9.35 9.11 -3.83
N LEU A 69 -10.15 8.11 -4.20
CA LEU A 69 -9.65 6.82 -4.71
C LEU A 69 -9.56 6.87 -6.25
N GLU A 70 -8.34 6.88 -6.77
CA GLU A 70 -8.07 6.89 -8.20
C GLU A 70 -7.65 5.51 -8.70
N ILE A 71 -8.42 4.93 -9.62
CA ILE A 71 -8.06 3.64 -10.21
C ILE A 71 -7.05 3.86 -11.35
N VAL A 72 -5.85 3.29 -11.22
CA VAL A 72 -4.84 3.28 -12.27
C VAL A 72 -5.30 2.34 -13.39
N LYS A 73 -5.62 2.90 -14.55
CA LYS A 73 -6.12 2.17 -15.72
C LYS A 73 -5.05 2.06 -16.79
N ARG A 74 -5.10 0.97 -17.56
CA ARG A 74 -4.38 0.87 -18.84
C ARG A 74 -4.99 1.86 -19.82
N GLN A 75 -4.15 2.59 -20.57
CA GLN A 75 -4.63 3.38 -21.71
C GLN A 75 -5.25 2.43 -22.74
N LYS A 76 -6.44 2.78 -23.23
CA LYS A 76 -7.15 2.00 -24.25
C LYS A 76 -6.50 2.25 -25.61
N GLY A 77 -6.27 1.19 -26.39
CA GLY A 77 -5.79 1.30 -27.79
C GLY A 77 -4.34 0.89 -28.03
N HIS A 78 -3.55 0.59 -26.99
CA HIS A 78 -2.21 0.05 -27.17
C HIS A 78 -2.23 -1.48 -27.22
N GLN A 79 -1.66 -2.05 -28.30
CA GLN A 79 -1.34 -3.47 -28.39
C GLN A 79 0.08 -3.69 -27.84
N GLY A 80 0.26 -4.66 -26.93
CA GLY A 80 1.56 -5.01 -26.35
C GLY A 80 1.76 -4.59 -24.88
N PHE A 81 3.00 -4.75 -24.39
CA PHE A 81 3.38 -4.40 -23.02
C PHE A 81 3.49 -2.88 -22.87
N HIS A 82 2.53 -2.27 -22.15
CA HIS A 82 2.56 -0.86 -21.80
C HIS A 82 2.79 -0.70 -20.30
N VAL A 83 3.81 0.08 -19.92
CA VAL A 83 4.11 0.40 -18.53
C VAL A 83 2.96 1.21 -17.95
N LEU A 84 2.29 0.69 -16.92
CA LEU A 84 1.25 1.43 -16.24
C LEU A 84 1.88 2.60 -15.46
N PRO A 85 1.39 3.84 -15.64
CA PRO A 85 1.93 4.98 -14.93
C PRO A 85 1.87 4.70 -13.42
N ARG A 86 2.99 4.94 -12.74
CA ARG A 86 3.17 4.81 -11.28
C ARG A 86 3.14 3.38 -10.70
N ARG A 87 2.72 2.36 -11.45
CA ARG A 87 2.76 0.95 -11.00
C ARG A 87 4.19 0.47 -10.70
N TRP A 88 5.18 1.04 -11.39
CA TRP A 88 6.59 0.75 -11.19
C TRP A 88 7.05 0.97 -9.74
N ILE A 89 6.41 1.88 -8.98
CA ILE A 89 6.76 2.17 -7.58
C ILE A 89 6.54 0.93 -6.73
N VAL A 90 5.36 0.31 -6.87
CA VAL A 90 4.99 -0.90 -6.15
C VAL A 90 5.82 -2.10 -6.61
N GLU A 91 6.03 -2.25 -7.93
CA GLU A 91 6.84 -3.33 -8.48
C GLU A 91 8.28 -3.26 -7.97
N ARG A 92 8.83 -2.06 -7.83
CA ARG A 92 10.14 -1.84 -7.19
C ARG A 92 10.14 -2.25 -5.73
N THR A 93 9.11 -1.88 -4.96
CA THR A 93 8.99 -2.33 -3.56
C THR A 93 8.99 -3.85 -3.47
N PHE A 94 8.28 -4.55 -4.36
CA PHE A 94 8.31 -6.01 -4.41
C PHE A 94 9.67 -6.57 -4.80
N ALA A 95 10.37 -5.95 -5.75
CA ALA A 95 11.74 -6.34 -6.09
C ALA A 95 12.70 -6.19 -4.90
N TRP A 96 12.46 -5.22 -4.01
CA TRP A 96 13.25 -5.11 -2.77
C TRP A 96 12.86 -6.14 -1.72
N LEU A 97 11.57 -6.44 -1.58
CA LEU A 97 11.07 -7.46 -0.66
C LEU A 97 11.49 -8.88 -1.06
N SER A 98 11.54 -9.18 -2.35
CA SER A 98 11.94 -10.50 -2.86
C SER A 98 13.39 -10.86 -2.56
N ARG A 99 14.25 -9.87 -2.25
CA ARG A 99 15.63 -10.12 -1.75
C ARG A 99 15.65 -10.76 -0.36
N SER A 100 14.57 -10.64 0.40
CA SER A 100 14.44 -11.33 1.68
C SER A 100 13.96 -12.76 1.42
N ARG A 101 14.87 -13.74 1.53
CA ARG A 101 14.58 -15.17 1.32
C ARG A 101 13.31 -15.63 2.06
N ARG A 102 13.07 -15.10 3.26
CA ARG A 102 11.89 -15.40 4.09
C ARG A 102 10.55 -15.06 3.41
N LEU A 103 10.52 -14.07 2.51
CA LEU A 103 9.32 -13.64 1.78
C LEU A 103 9.20 -14.28 0.40
N SER A 104 10.15 -15.13 0.00
CA SER A 104 10.10 -15.81 -1.30
C SER A 104 8.98 -16.85 -1.37
N GLN A 105 8.60 -17.41 -0.22
CA GLN A 105 7.52 -18.38 -0.08
C GLN A 105 6.59 -17.97 1.05
N ASP A 106 5.28 -18.17 0.87
CA ASP A 106 4.26 -17.89 1.88
C ASP A 106 4.18 -19.06 2.88
N ASP A 107 5.14 -19.12 3.79
CA ASP A 107 5.24 -20.21 4.79
C ASP A 107 4.48 -19.90 6.09
N GLU A 108 3.93 -18.69 6.25
CA GLU A 108 3.26 -18.29 7.48
C GLU A 108 1.82 -18.83 7.56
N ARG A 109 1.53 -19.55 8.65
CA ARG A 109 0.16 -20.02 8.94
C ARG A 109 -0.76 -18.90 9.43
N GLU A 110 -0.21 -17.92 10.13
CA GLU A 110 -0.97 -16.83 10.77
C GLU A 110 -0.75 -15.50 10.03
N PRO A 111 -1.81 -14.79 9.61
CA PRO A 111 -1.70 -13.50 8.92
C PRO A 111 -0.82 -12.47 9.61
N ARG A 112 -0.90 -12.37 10.95
CA ARG A 112 -0.09 -11.43 11.74
C ARG A 112 1.41 -11.73 11.67
N SER A 113 1.77 -13.01 11.64
CA SER A 113 3.17 -13.43 11.48
C SER A 113 3.70 -12.98 10.12
N SER A 114 2.87 -13.11 9.08
CA SER A 114 3.25 -12.69 7.74
C SER A 114 3.37 -11.17 7.60
N GLU A 115 2.44 -10.41 8.20
CA GLU A 115 2.55 -8.94 8.29
C GLU A 115 3.89 -8.55 8.94
N SER A 116 4.26 -9.21 10.04
CA SER A 116 5.51 -8.94 10.78
C SER A 116 6.75 -9.22 9.94
N GLN A 117 6.78 -10.30 9.15
CA GLN A 117 7.91 -10.59 8.25
C GLN A 117 8.07 -9.52 7.17
N VAL A 118 6.96 -9.05 6.61
CA VAL A 118 6.95 -7.95 5.64
C VAL A 118 7.45 -6.64 6.27
N ASP A 119 7.02 -6.32 7.49
CA ASP A 119 7.48 -5.15 8.23
C ASP A 119 8.99 -5.20 8.51
N LEU A 120 9.51 -6.37 8.91
CA LEU A 120 10.94 -6.58 9.15
C LEU A 120 11.76 -6.42 7.86
N ALA A 121 11.32 -7.03 6.76
CA ALA A 121 11.98 -6.91 5.47
C ALA A 121 11.97 -5.46 4.96
N SER A 122 10.84 -4.77 5.12
CA SER A 122 10.69 -3.36 4.72
C SER A 122 11.58 -2.45 5.55
N SER A 123 11.71 -2.70 6.85
CA SER A 123 12.56 -1.91 7.75
C SER A 123 14.03 -1.92 7.31
N ARG A 124 14.52 -3.03 6.74
CA ARG A 124 15.86 -3.10 6.14
C ARG A 124 16.02 -2.22 4.91
N ASN A 125 14.99 -2.14 4.05
CA ASN A 125 15.02 -1.31 2.85
C ASN A 125 14.90 0.18 3.18
N SER A 126 14.12 0.53 4.21
CA SER A 126 13.91 1.91 4.61
C SER A 126 15.04 2.45 5.52
N PHE A 127 15.99 1.62 5.97
CA PHE A 127 17.04 2.00 6.94
C PHE A 127 17.92 3.20 6.51
N VAL A 128 17.92 3.58 5.23
CA VAL A 128 18.62 4.80 4.76
C VAL A 128 17.89 6.10 5.16
N LYS A 129 16.63 6.07 5.65
CA LYS A 129 15.92 7.23 6.25
C LYS A 129 14.98 6.91 7.45
N SER A 130 14.81 5.65 7.85
CA SER A 130 13.56 5.20 8.52
C SER A 130 13.58 4.98 10.03
N VAL A 131 14.54 5.51 10.78
CA VAL A 131 14.36 5.68 12.24
C VAL A 131 13.48 6.91 12.53
N THR A 132 13.40 7.83 11.58
CA THR A 132 12.73 9.14 11.70
C THR A 132 11.21 9.03 11.55
N ILE A 133 10.67 8.26 10.60
CA ILE A 133 9.23 8.31 10.25
C ILE A 133 8.30 7.53 11.23
N LYS A 134 8.74 6.39 11.80
CA LYS A 134 7.89 5.61 12.73
C LYS A 134 7.82 6.20 14.15
N LEU A 135 8.85 6.93 14.59
CA LEU A 135 8.93 7.52 15.93
C LEU A 135 8.47 9.01 15.97
N LEU A 136 8.62 9.78 14.88
CA LEU A 136 8.27 11.21 14.87
C LEU A 136 6.81 11.52 14.52
N THR A 137 6.06 10.56 13.98
CA THR A 137 4.67 10.77 13.54
C THR A 137 3.68 10.99 14.68
N LYS A 138 4.04 10.71 15.94
CA LYS A 138 3.15 10.97 17.09
C LYS A 138 3.25 12.39 17.69
N LYS A 139 4.33 13.16 17.45
CA LYS A 139 4.53 14.44 18.16
C LYS A 139 5.08 15.60 17.32
N LEU A 140 5.87 15.35 16.28
CA LEU A 140 6.52 16.44 15.53
C LEU A 140 5.84 16.76 14.19
N PHE A 141 5.06 15.83 13.64
CA PHE A 141 4.35 16.04 12.37
C PHE A 141 3.21 17.07 12.46
N ALA A 142 2.57 17.22 13.63
CA ALA A 142 1.52 18.22 13.83
C ALA A 142 2.06 19.67 13.83
N SER A 143 3.34 19.87 14.16
CA SER A 143 3.94 21.21 14.26
C SER A 143 4.64 21.64 12.96
N ILE A 144 5.21 20.69 12.21
CA ILE A 144 5.94 20.96 10.96
C ILE A 144 4.99 21.23 9.76
N ILE A 145 3.76 20.70 9.77
CA ILE A 145 2.78 20.95 8.68
C ILE A 145 2.25 22.41 8.67
N SER A 146 2.43 23.17 9.75
CA SER A 146 2.03 24.58 9.78
C SER A 146 3.00 25.52 9.06
N LEU A 147 4.16 25.02 8.58
CA LEU A 147 5.19 25.78 7.88
C LEU A 147 5.51 25.13 6.53
N ASN A 148 4.64 25.39 5.55
CA ASN A 148 4.99 25.60 4.14
C ASN A 148 6.02 24.64 3.51
N LEU A 149 5.71 23.35 3.46
CA LEU A 149 6.27 22.41 2.49
C LEU A 149 5.10 21.64 1.86
N GLY A 150 4.94 21.83 0.55
CA GLY A 150 3.83 21.33 -0.25
C GLY A 150 3.43 19.90 0.08
N SER A 151 2.24 19.79 0.64
CA SER A 151 1.26 18.74 0.42
C SER A 151 1.83 17.36 0.02
N ILE A 152 2.15 16.53 1.02
CA ILE A 152 2.35 15.09 0.83
C ILE A 152 0.97 14.48 0.54
N GLU A 153 0.46 14.66 -0.69
CA GLU A 153 -0.94 14.32 -1.05
C GLU A 153 -1.14 12.89 -1.54
N GLN A 154 -0.08 12.11 -1.71
CA GLN A 154 -0.08 11.03 -2.68
C GLN A 154 0.45 9.72 -2.09
N ASN A 155 -0.45 8.78 -1.78
CA ASN A 155 -0.10 7.43 -1.32
C ASN A 155 -0.72 6.37 -2.24
N PHE A 156 -0.03 5.25 -2.45
CA PHE A 156 -0.51 4.15 -3.29
C PHE A 156 -1.07 3.02 -2.42
N LEU A 157 -2.29 2.58 -2.69
CA LEU A 157 -2.89 1.35 -2.15
C LEU A 157 -2.80 0.24 -3.20
N TYR A 158 -2.16 -0.87 -2.84
CA TYR A 158 -1.98 -2.04 -3.70
C TYR A 158 -2.48 -3.33 -3.02
N SER A 159 -3.12 -4.24 -3.78
CA SER A 159 -3.46 -5.61 -3.34
C SER A 159 -2.54 -6.54 -4.09
N LEU A 160 -1.74 -7.33 -3.39
CA LEU A 160 -1.18 -8.55 -3.94
C LEU A 160 -2.06 -9.72 -3.53
N SER A 161 -2.98 -10.11 -4.41
CA SER A 161 -3.48 -11.49 -4.40
C SER A 161 -2.90 -12.21 -5.61
N ARG A 162 -2.05 -13.22 -5.35
CA ARG A 162 -1.71 -14.21 -6.37
C ARG A 162 -3.01 -14.94 -6.72
N THR A 163 -3.55 -14.67 -7.89
CA THR A 163 -4.49 -15.59 -8.56
C THR A 163 -3.64 -16.43 -9.50
N HIS A 164 -3.50 -17.72 -9.17
CA HIS A 164 -2.98 -18.81 -10.01
C HIS A 164 -1.71 -18.54 -10.82
N GLU A 165 -0.59 -19.08 -10.36
CA GLU A 165 0.42 -19.64 -11.26
C GLU A 165 0.36 -21.15 -11.09
N HIS A 166 0.04 -21.83 -12.17
CA HIS A 166 0.04 -23.29 -12.28
C HIS A 166 1.40 -23.87 -11.95
N GLY A 167 1.35 -25.01 -11.26
CA GLY A 167 2.39 -25.99 -11.02
C GLY A 167 1.72 -27.18 -10.36
#